data_AF-A0AAU8LWC0-F1
#
_entry.id   AF-A0AAU8LWC0-F1
#
_cell.length_a   1.000
_cell.length_b   1.000
_cell.length_c   1.000
_cell.angle_alpha   90.00
_cell.angle_beta   90.00
_cell.angle_gamma   90.00
#
_symmetry.space_group_name_H-M   'P 1'
#
loop_
_entity.id
_entity.type
_entity.pdbx_description
1 polymer ?
#
loop_
_entity_poly.entity_id
_entity_poly.type
_entity_poly.pdbx_seq_one_letter_code
_entity_poly.pdbx_strand_id
1 'polypeptide(L)'
;MTNQPLSKLQKHILTLAEQKEYVHYTDVLQSWYGFIPNRMTIRANQSAFTNHDHVRRKIRAARVGICKSFNRLAARGLVHRVHEPHHWSTVTLNKAKRG
;
A
#
# COMPACT_ATOMS: atom_id res chain seq x y z
N MET A 1 20.42 16.18 -10.19
CA MET A 1 19.07 15.76 -9.75
C MET A 1 19.04 15.76 -8.23
N THR A 2 18.32 16.68 -7.60
CA THR A 2 18.17 16.69 -6.14
C THR A 2 17.35 15.47 -5.71
N ASN A 3 17.97 14.55 -4.98
CA ASN A 3 17.29 13.37 -4.44
C ASN A 3 16.27 13.85 -3.40
N GLN A 4 15.03 14.12 -3.85
CA GLN A 4 13.94 14.51 -2.95
C GLN A 4 13.85 13.49 -1.80
N PRO A 5 13.76 13.94 -0.54
CA PRO A 5 13.70 13.05 0.60
C PRO A 5 12.51 12.10 0.50
N LEU A 6 12.64 10.90 1.07
CA LEU A 6 11.54 9.94 1.13
C LEU A 6 10.39 10.51 1.97
N SER A 7 9.17 10.41 1.46
CA SER A 7 7.96 10.77 2.20
C SER A 7 7.73 9.82 3.38
N LYS A 8 6.93 10.24 4.37
CA LYS A 8 6.59 9.38 5.53
C LYS A 8 5.97 8.05 5.09
N LEU A 9 5.07 8.07 4.10
CA LEU A 9 4.47 6.86 3.53
C LEU A 9 5.53 5.96 2.86
N GLN A 10 6.47 6.54 2.11
CA GLN A 10 7.54 5.77 1.48
C GLN A 10 8.47 5.11 2.51
N LYS A 11 8.81 5.82 3.59
CA LYS A 11 9.58 5.25 4.70
C LYS A 11 8.83 4.11 5.37
N HIS A 12 7.54 4.29 5.64
CA HIS A 12 6.68 3.25 6.21
C HIS A 12 6.63 1.99 5.35
N ILE A 13 6.50 2.14 4.03
CA ILE A 13 6.51 1.01 3.08
C ILE A 13 7.85 0.25 3.14
N LEU A 14 8.98 0.96 3.25
CA LEU A 14 10.28 0.32 3.39
C LEU A 14 10.41 -0.43 4.71
N THR A 15 9.94 0.14 5.83
CA THR A 15 9.91 -0.57 7.12
C THR A 15 9.08 -1.84 7.05
N LEU A 16 7.92 -1.82 6.37
CA LEU A 16 7.14 -3.03 6.14
C LEU A 16 7.90 -4.07 5.29
N ALA A 17 8.62 -3.62 4.27
CA ALA A 17 9.40 -4.48 3.37
C ALA A 17 10.67 -5.05 4.02
N GLU A 18 11.12 -4.47 5.12
CA GLU A 18 12.18 -5.04 5.97
C GLU A 18 11.66 -6.19 6.83
N GLN A 19 10.39 -6.12 7.24
CA GLN A 19 9.75 -7.11 8.11
C GLN A 19 9.07 -8.24 7.33
N LYS A 20 8.71 -8.00 6.07
CA LYS A 20 7.99 -8.93 5.21
C LYS A 20 8.71 -9.12 3.89
N GLU A 21 8.72 -10.34 3.39
CA GLU A 21 9.25 -10.65 2.05
C GLU A 21 8.44 -9.91 0.96
N TYR A 22 7.12 -9.91 1.08
CA TYR A 22 6.20 -9.22 0.20
C TYR A 22 5.33 -8.23 0.98
N VAL A 23 5.27 -7.00 0.49
CA VAL A 23 4.37 -5.95 1.00
C VAL A 23 3.27 -5.73 -0.01
N HIS A 24 2.07 -6.15 0.34
CA HIS A 24 0.89 -5.91 -0.48
C HIS A 24 0.34 -4.52 -0.20
N TYR A 25 -0.37 -3.94 -1.17
CA TYR A 25 -1.05 -2.65 -0.96
C TYR A 25 -2.02 -2.70 0.24
N THR A 26 -2.62 -3.87 0.54
CA THR A 26 -3.52 -4.07 1.68
C THR A 26 -2.80 -3.91 3.01
N ASP A 27 -1.55 -4.35 3.13
CA ASP A 27 -0.75 -4.18 4.35
C ASP A 27 -0.54 -2.69 4.64
N VAL A 28 -0.21 -1.92 3.61
CA VAL A 28 -0.04 -0.46 3.71
C VAL A 28 -1.39 0.20 3.99
N LEU A 29 -2.46 -0.25 3.33
CA LEU A 29 -3.81 0.29 3.52
C LEU A 29 -4.29 0.09 4.97
N GLN A 30 -3.99 -1.06 5.57
CA GLN A 30 -4.33 -1.34 6.96
C GLN A 30 -3.44 -0.58 7.93
N SER A 31 -2.11 -0.71 7.81
CA SER A 31 -1.16 -0.14 8.77
C SER A 31 -1.04 1.39 8.72
N TRP A 32 -1.20 2.01 7.55
CA TRP A 32 -1.08 3.46 7.40
C TRP A 32 -2.42 4.19 7.45
N TYR A 33 -3.45 3.64 6.80
CA TYR A 33 -4.77 4.29 6.70
C TYR A 33 -5.81 3.71 7.66
N GLY A 34 -5.49 2.65 8.41
CA GLY A 34 -6.41 2.02 9.37
C GLY A 34 -7.54 1.22 8.73
N PHE A 35 -7.52 0.97 7.41
CA PHE A 35 -8.56 0.19 6.76
C PHE A 35 -8.30 -1.30 6.92
N ILE A 36 -9.05 -1.94 7.80
CA ILE A 36 -9.04 -3.41 7.94
C ILE A 36 -9.98 -3.99 6.88
N PRO A 37 -9.51 -4.86 5.96
CA PRO A 37 -10.38 -5.56 5.03
C PRO A 37 -11.24 -6.54 5.85
N ASN A 38 -12.42 -6.08 6.25
CA ASN A 38 -13.30 -6.82 7.12
C ASN A 38 -13.99 -7.92 6.30
N ARG A 39 -13.44 -9.15 6.32
CA ARG A 39 -13.97 -10.31 5.58
C ARG A 39 -15.38 -10.73 6.03
N MET A 40 -15.89 -10.22 7.15
CA MET A 40 -17.22 -10.58 7.69
C MET A 40 -18.33 -9.54 7.48
N THR A 41 -18.05 -8.32 7.04
CA THR A 41 -19.08 -7.25 6.94
C THR A 41 -19.72 -7.11 5.57
N ILE A 42 -19.73 -8.17 4.76
CA ILE A 42 -20.56 -8.19 3.54
C ILE A 42 -22.05 -8.41 3.91
N ARG A 43 -22.37 -8.84 5.13
CA ARG A 43 -23.76 -9.13 5.55
C ARG A 43 -24.32 -8.31 6.72
N ALA A 44 -23.52 -7.46 7.38
CA ALA A 44 -24.02 -6.67 8.52
C ALA A 44 -24.13 -5.18 8.12
N ASN A 45 -25.37 -4.69 8.06
CA ASN A 45 -25.80 -3.30 7.88
C ASN A 45 -25.88 -2.77 6.44
N GLN A 46 -26.92 -3.24 5.73
CA GLN A 46 -27.49 -2.62 4.53
C GLN A 46 -28.23 -1.28 4.80
N SER A 47 -27.99 -0.61 5.94
CA SER A 47 -28.80 0.55 6.41
C SER A 47 -28.10 1.92 6.34
N ALA A 48 -27.00 2.09 5.59
CA ALA A 48 -26.32 3.39 5.47
C ALA A 48 -25.75 3.66 4.06
N PHE A 49 -26.64 3.93 3.09
CA PHE A 49 -26.29 4.16 1.69
C PHE A 49 -25.34 5.36 1.44
N THR A 50 -25.15 6.28 2.40
CA THR A 50 -24.24 7.43 2.27
C THR A 50 -22.80 7.17 2.76
N ASN A 51 -22.57 6.20 3.65
CA ASN A 51 -21.23 5.94 4.20
C ASN A 51 -20.38 5.03 3.29
N HIS A 52 -21.01 4.14 2.52
CA HIS A 52 -20.28 3.16 1.74
C HIS A 52 -19.49 3.78 0.58
N ASP A 53 -20.02 4.81 -0.09
CA ASP A 53 -19.36 5.45 -1.22
C ASP A 53 -18.24 6.39 -0.79
N HIS A 54 -18.41 7.12 0.30
CA HIS A 54 -17.37 7.98 0.84
C HIS A 54 -16.15 7.15 1.29
N VAL A 55 -16.39 6.04 1.99
CA VAL A 55 -15.33 5.09 2.39
C VAL A 55 -14.68 4.43 1.16
N ARG A 56 -15.47 3.99 0.16
CA ARG A 56 -14.93 3.47 -1.10
C ARG A 56 -14.05 4.49 -1.83
N ARG A 57 -14.45 5.76 -1.88
CA ARG A 57 -13.65 6.84 -2.50
C ARG A 57 -12.33 7.05 -1.75
N LYS A 58 -12.36 7.08 -0.41
CA LYS A 58 -11.14 7.16 0.41
C LYS A 58 -10.19 5.97 0.16
N ILE A 59 -10.72 4.76 0.12
CA ILE A 59 -9.93 3.55 -0.17
C ILE A 59 -9.33 3.62 -1.59
N ARG A 60 -10.09 4.07 -2.59
CA ARG A 60 -9.58 4.25 -3.97
C ARG A 60 -8.45 5.29 -4.01
N ALA A 61 -8.63 6.44 -3.36
CA ALA A 61 -7.60 7.47 -3.30
C ALA A 61 -6.33 6.98 -2.60
N ALA A 62 -6.47 6.27 -1.47
CA ALA A 62 -5.36 5.66 -0.75
C ALA A 62 -4.61 4.64 -1.62
N ARG A 63 -5.33 3.77 -2.34
CA ARG A 63 -4.73 2.79 -3.27
C ARG A 63 -3.87 3.47 -4.35
N VAL A 64 -4.34 4.57 -4.93
CA VAL A 64 -3.56 5.36 -5.89
C VAL A 64 -2.31 5.94 -5.23
N GLY A 65 -2.43 6.50 -4.02
CA GLY A 65 -1.29 7.03 -3.26
C GLY A 65 -0.22 5.99 -2.93
N ILE A 66 -0.65 4.79 -2.57
CA ILE A 66 0.23 3.64 -2.30
C ILE A 66 0.93 3.21 -3.59
N CYS A 67 0.19 3.03 -4.70
CA CYS A 67 0.79 2.64 -5.99
C CYS A 67 1.82 3.67 -6.49
N LYS A 68 1.52 4.97 -6.35
CA LYS A 68 2.49 6.04 -6.67
C LYS A 68 3.74 5.93 -5.81
N SER A 69 3.59 5.62 -4.52
CA SER A 69 4.72 5.44 -3.61
C SER A 69 5.57 4.23 -3.98
N PHE A 70 4.93 3.09 -4.31
CA PHE A 70 5.62 1.90 -4.82
C PHE A 70 6.39 2.19 -6.09
N ASN A 71 5.78 2.87 -7.07
CA ASN A 71 6.47 3.24 -8.32
C ASN A 71 7.68 4.14 -8.06
N ARG A 72 7.56 5.12 -7.16
CA ARG A 72 8.69 6.00 -6.82
C ARG A 72 9.82 5.26 -6.11
N LEU A 73 9.51 4.32 -5.22
CA LEU A 73 10.51 3.50 -4.55
C LEU A 73 11.19 2.55 -5.55
N ALA A 74 10.43 1.96 -6.46
CA ALA A 74 10.96 1.09 -7.51
C ALA A 74 11.83 1.85 -8.51
N ALA A 75 11.42 3.05 -8.92
CA ALA A 75 12.24 3.93 -9.77
C ALA A 75 13.56 4.34 -9.09
N ARG A 76 13.59 4.39 -7.76
CA ARG A 76 14.82 4.60 -6.97
C ARG A 76 15.61 3.31 -6.76
N GLY A 77 15.12 2.16 -7.23
CA GLY A 77 15.73 0.86 -7.04
C GLY A 77 15.72 0.36 -5.60
N LEU A 78 14.86 0.90 -4.73
CA LEU A 78 14.78 0.50 -3.31
C LEU A 78 13.89 -0.74 -3.10
N VAL A 79 12.95 -0.96 -4.01
CA VAL A 79 12.03 -2.10 -4.00
C VAL A 79 11.84 -2.60 -5.43
N HIS A 80 11.38 -3.84 -5.58
CA HIS A 80 10.93 -4.40 -6.85
C HIS A 80 9.42 -4.54 -6.85
N ARG A 81 8.79 -4.30 -8.01
CA ARG A 81 7.37 -4.61 -8.20
C ARG A 81 7.23 -6.11 -8.40
N VAL A 82 6.33 -6.73 -7.66
CA VAL A 82 6.02 -8.15 -7.78
C VAL A 82 4.58 -8.28 -8.26
N HIS A 83 4.36 -9.12 -9.26
CA HIS A 83 3.03 -9.49 -9.68
C HIS A 83 2.55 -10.69 -8.87
N GLU A 84 1.42 -10.54 -8.18
CA GLU A 84 0.78 -11.65 -7.48
C GLU A 84 -0.69 -11.76 -7.91
N PRO A 85 -1.18 -12.96 -8.26
CA PRO A 85 -2.46 -13.17 -8.91
C PRO A 85 -3.70 -12.76 -8.09
N HIS A 86 -3.55 -12.37 -6.82
CA HIS A 86 -4.65 -11.93 -5.95
C HIS A 86 -4.43 -10.56 -5.30
N HIS A 87 -3.32 -9.89 -5.61
CA HIS A 87 -2.99 -8.60 -5.05
C HIS A 87 -2.79 -7.59 -6.17
N TRP A 88 -3.58 -6.50 -6.13
CA TRP A 88 -3.52 -5.45 -7.14
C TRP A 88 -2.11 -4.87 -7.30
N SER A 89 -1.35 -4.80 -6.21
CA SER A 89 -0.03 -4.17 -6.21
C SER A 89 0.78 -4.69 -5.04
N THR A 90 1.94 -5.27 -5.33
CA THR A 90 2.87 -5.83 -4.36
C THR A 90 4.28 -5.32 -4.65
N VAL A 91 5.09 -5.17 -3.59
CA VAL A 91 6.52 -4.89 -3.69
C VAL A 91 7.32 -5.78 -2.75
N THR A 92 8.58 -6.02 -3.10
CA THR A 92 9.57 -6.66 -2.23
C THR A 92 10.81 -5.77 -2.11
N LEU A 93 11.54 -5.87 -1.00
CA LEU A 93 12.73 -5.06 -0.75
C LEU A 93 13.85 -5.42 -1.73
N ASN A 94 14.50 -4.42 -2.33
CA ASN A 94 15.70 -4.65 -3.13
C ASN A 94 16.94 -4.75 -2.22
N LYS A 95 17.28 -5.97 -1.81
CA LYS A 95 18.42 -6.24 -0.91
C LYS A 95 19.78 -5.83 -1.48
N ALA A 96 19.92 -5.75 -2.81
CA ALA A 96 21.19 -5.45 -3.47
C ALA A 96 21.64 -3.99 -3.31
N LYS A 97 20.74 -3.04 -3.04
CA LYS A 97 21.06 -1.61 -2.96
C LYS A 97 21.51 -1.13 -1.56
N ARG A 98 21.73 -2.07 -0.64
CA ARG A 98 22.21 -1.82 0.73
C ARG A 98 23.70 -2.13 0.93
N GLY A 99 24.38 -2.63 -0.10
CA GLY A 99 25.83 -2.82 -0.16
C GLY A 99 26.55 -1.56 -0.64
#